data_AF-A0A8J7Z881-F1
#
_entry.id   AF-A0A8J7Z881-F1
#
_cell.length_a   1.000
_cell.length_b   1.000
_cell.length_c   1.000
_cell.angle_alpha   90.00
_cell.angle_beta   90.00
_cell.angle_gamma   90.00
#
_symmetry.space_group_name_H-M   'P 1'
#
loop_
_entity.id
_entity.type
_entity.pdbx_description
1 polymer ?
#
loop_
_entity_poly.entity_id
_entity_poly.type
_entity_poly.pdbx_seq_one_letter_code
_entity_poly.pdbx_strand_id
1 'polypeptide(L)'
;MGGTILPSRLEVRYDRAFLIDLKGLETAAFQHMQHFVFDEFFQTGQLQNLAEFQPLGTSEIFYRFTIDPYLISVEITGQIIKFLRILPKPTV
;
A
#
# COMPACT_ATOMS: atom_id res chain seq x y z
N MET A 1 -27.13 -0.73 27.94
CA MET A 1 -26.01 -1.55 27.45
C MET A 1 -25.54 -0.95 26.13
N GLY A 2 -24.67 0.06 26.20
CA GLY A 2 -24.12 0.71 25.00
C GLY A 2 -22.82 0.03 24.63
N GLY A 3 -22.86 -0.84 23.62
CA GLY A 3 -21.64 -1.38 23.04
C GLY A 3 -20.88 -0.24 22.37
N THR A 4 -19.73 0.12 22.94
CA THR A 4 -18.77 1.03 22.32
C THR A 4 -18.29 0.35 21.03
N ILE A 5 -18.87 0.73 19.89
CA ILE A 5 -18.30 0.38 18.59
C ILE A 5 -16.97 1.12 18.53
N LEU A 6 -15.87 0.40 18.75
CA LEU A 6 -14.53 0.94 18.52
C LEU A 6 -14.52 1.49 17.09
N PRO A 7 -14.03 2.72 16.84
CA PRO A 7 -13.82 3.18 15.49
C PRO A 7 -12.95 2.13 14.83
N SER A 8 -13.50 1.53 13.79
CA SER A 8 -12.98 0.33 13.20
C SER A 8 -11.59 0.72 12.64
N ARG A 9 -10.55 0.19 13.30
CA ARG A 9 -9.15 0.61 13.13
C ARG A 9 -8.64 0.03 11.83
N LEU A 10 -8.14 0.88 10.93
CA LEU A 10 -7.49 0.44 9.70
C LEU A 10 -6.39 -0.59 10.03
N GLU A 11 -6.51 -1.78 9.45
CA GLU A 11 -5.53 -2.85 9.63
C GLU A 11 -4.65 -2.92 8.38
N VAL A 12 -3.34 -2.75 8.57
CA VAL A 12 -2.37 -2.86 7.47
C VAL A 12 -1.60 -4.15 7.60
N ARG A 13 -1.57 -4.92 6.50
CA ARG A 13 -0.87 -6.21 6.39
C ARG A 13 0.14 -6.15 5.25
N TYR A 14 1.14 -7.02 5.33
CA TYR A 14 2.19 -7.12 4.32
C TYR A 14 2.30 -8.56 3.86
N ASP A 15 2.17 -8.79 2.55
CA ASP A 15 2.47 -10.09 1.97
C ASP A 15 3.97 -10.39 2.07
N ARG A 16 4.33 -11.67 2.14
CA ARG A 16 5.72 -12.09 2.12
C ARG A 16 6.42 -11.62 0.84
N ALA A 17 5.72 -11.66 -0.29
CA ALA A 17 6.26 -11.19 -1.58
C ALA A 17 6.62 -9.70 -1.53
N PHE A 18 5.74 -8.87 -0.96
CA PHE A 18 6.01 -7.44 -0.74
C PHE A 18 7.27 -7.21 0.09
N LEU A 19 7.44 -7.93 1.20
CA LEU A 19 8.62 -7.79 2.07
C LEU A 19 9.91 -8.22 1.39
N ILE A 20 9.84 -9.20 0.48
CA ILE A 20 10.97 -9.61 -0.35
C ILE A 20 11.30 -8.52 -1.37
N ASP A 21 10.30 -7.98 -2.06
CA ASP A 21 10.49 -6.90 -3.05
C ASP A 21 11.11 -5.66 -2.38
N LEU A 22 10.59 -5.28 -1.20
CA LEU A 22 11.11 -4.16 -0.41
C LEU A 22 12.60 -4.32 -0.11
N LYS A 23 13.01 -5.50 0.38
CA LYS A 23 14.43 -5.79 0.68
C LYS A 23 15.33 -5.80 -0.56
N GLY A 24 14.75 -5.98 -1.75
CA GLY A 24 15.48 -5.96 -3.02
C GLY A 24 15.68 -4.58 -3.62
N LEU A 25 15.13 -3.53 -3.02
CA LEU A 25 15.28 -2.16 -3.51
C LEU A 25 16.69 -1.62 -3.27
N GLU A 26 17.14 -0.70 -4.14
CA GLU A 26 18.35 0.09 -3.89
C GLU A 26 18.20 0.93 -2.62
N THR A 27 19.32 1.26 -1.95
CA THR A 27 19.32 1.85 -0.61
C THR A 27 18.43 3.09 -0.47
N ALA A 28 18.47 4.01 -1.43
CA ALA A 28 17.66 5.23 -1.40
C ALA A 28 16.15 4.91 -1.52
N ALA A 29 15.79 4.04 -2.48
CA ALA A 29 14.41 3.60 -2.67
C ALA A 29 13.89 2.78 -1.49
N PHE A 30 14.73 1.91 -0.90
CA PHE A 30 14.41 1.16 0.30
C PHE A 30 14.06 2.06 1.47
N GLN A 31 14.90 3.07 1.76
CA GLN A 31 14.68 3.98 2.87
C GLN A 31 13.39 4.79 2.71
N HIS A 32 13.17 5.34 1.52
CA HIS A 32 11.97 6.13 1.25
C HIS A 32 10.70 5.28 1.28
N MET A 33 10.70 4.13 0.62
CA MET A 33 9.57 3.19 0.63
C MET A 33 9.27 2.68 2.04
N GLN A 34 10.30 2.35 2.83
CA GLN A 34 10.12 1.92 4.22
C GLN A 34 9.48 3.03 5.05
N HIS A 35 9.96 4.27 4.95
CA HIS A 35 9.40 5.40 5.69
C HIS A 35 7.93 5.63 5.32
N PHE A 36 7.63 5.66 4.02
CA PHE A 36 6.27 5.82 3.55
C PHE A 36 5.35 4.72 4.10
N VAL A 37 5.73 3.45 3.90
CA VAL A 37 4.86 2.30 4.18
C VAL A 37 4.60 2.12 5.67
N PHE A 38 5.63 2.29 6.51
CA PHE A 38 5.52 1.98 7.94
C PHE A 38 5.19 3.20 8.81
N ASP A 39 5.51 4.42 8.37
CA ASP A 39 5.34 5.63 9.18
C ASP A 39 4.24 6.57 8.61
N GLU A 40 4.32 6.88 7.31
CA GLU A 40 3.46 7.92 6.71
C GLU A 40 2.10 7.38 6.25
N PHE A 41 2.03 6.13 5.80
CA PHE A 41 0.83 5.57 5.18
C PHE A 41 -0.40 5.69 6.08
N PHE A 42 -0.24 5.43 7.38
CA PHE A 42 -1.31 5.59 8.38
C PHE A 42 -1.76 7.05 8.57
N GLN A 43 -0.88 8.00 8.27
CA GLN A 43 -1.13 9.43 8.40
C GLN A 43 -1.80 10.01 7.15
N THR A 44 -1.55 9.41 5.98
CA THR A 44 -2.10 9.92 4.71
C THR A 44 -3.63 9.91 4.65
N GLY A 45 -4.30 9.11 5.50
CA GLY A 45 -5.73 9.21 5.83
C GLY A 45 -6.73 8.98 4.68
N GLN A 46 -6.27 9.00 3.43
CA GLN A 46 -7.07 8.99 2.21
C GLN A 46 -6.24 8.40 1.06
N LEU A 47 -6.45 7.11 0.78
CA LEU A 47 -5.78 6.40 -0.33
C LEU A 47 -6.00 7.07 -1.69
N GLN A 48 -7.14 7.74 -1.86
CA GLN A 48 -7.46 8.48 -3.08
C GLN A 48 -6.48 9.62 -3.41
N ASN A 49 -5.67 10.07 -2.45
CA ASN A 49 -4.68 11.12 -2.67
C ASN A 49 -3.33 10.56 -3.11
N LEU A 50 -3.16 9.22 -3.13
CA LEU A 50 -1.95 8.59 -3.60
C LEU A 50 -1.83 8.74 -5.12
N ALA A 51 -0.61 9.03 -5.57
CA ALA A 51 -0.32 9.20 -6.99
C ALA A 51 -0.72 7.95 -7.78
N GLU A 52 -1.46 8.16 -8.88
CA GLU A 52 -1.91 7.09 -9.78
C GLU A 52 -2.74 5.98 -9.10
N PHE A 53 -3.40 6.29 -7.97
CA PHE A 53 -4.28 5.38 -7.27
C PHE A 53 -5.48 4.97 -8.15
N GLN A 54 -5.56 3.69 -8.50
CA GLN A 54 -6.59 3.16 -9.38
C GLN A 54 -6.78 1.64 -9.19
N PRO A 55 -7.95 1.08 -9.51
CA PRO A 55 -8.16 -0.36 -9.52
C PRO A 55 -7.27 -1.07 -10.55
N LEU A 56 -6.89 -2.31 -10.24
CA LEU A 56 -6.17 -3.20 -11.15
C LEU A 56 -7.17 -3.93 -12.06
N GLY A 57 -7.28 -3.46 -13.30
CA GLY A 57 -8.21 -4.00 -14.29
C GLY A 57 -9.67 -3.75 -13.88
N THR A 58 -10.47 -4.82 -13.82
CA THR A 58 -11.87 -4.77 -13.39
C THR A 58 -12.07 -5.23 -11.94
N SER A 59 -11.00 -5.31 -11.14
CA SER A 59 -11.08 -5.75 -9.75
C SER A 59 -11.68 -4.67 -8.84
N GLU A 60 -12.53 -5.08 -7.90
CA GLU A 60 -13.12 -4.20 -6.88
C GLU A 60 -12.25 -4.08 -5.61
N ILE A 61 -11.31 -5.03 -5.43
CA ILE A 61 -10.49 -5.13 -4.21
C ILE A 61 -8.99 -4.92 -4.47
N PHE A 62 -8.53 -5.05 -5.72
CA PHE A 62 -7.12 -4.86 -6.05
C PHE A 62 -6.90 -3.47 -6.62
N TYR A 63 -5.97 -2.75 -6.03
CA TYR A 63 -5.61 -1.39 -6.40
C TYR A 63 -4.10 -1.29 -6.61
N ARG A 64 -3.70 -0.26 -7.34
CA ARG A 64 -2.31 0.16 -7.46
C ARG A 64 -2.18 1.64 -7.23
N PHE A 65 -0.99 2.06 -6.83
CA PHE A 65 -0.54 3.45 -6.84
C PHE A 65 0.98 3.48 -7.09
N THR A 66 1.56 4.66 -7.19
CA THR A 66 2.99 4.84 -7.45
C THR A 66 3.70 5.56 -6.32
N ILE A 67 4.92 5.13 -6.02
CA ILE A 67 5.93 5.85 -5.22
C ILE A 67 7.22 5.82 -6.03
N ASP A 68 7.77 6.99 -6.35
CA ASP A 68 8.96 7.13 -7.20
C ASP A 68 8.82 6.31 -8.51
N PRO A 69 9.82 5.56 -9.04
CA PRO A 69 9.64 4.74 -10.24
C PRO A 69 9.04 3.37 -9.91
N TYR A 70 8.28 3.21 -8.82
CA TYR A 70 7.69 1.94 -8.43
C TYR A 70 6.15 1.99 -8.43
N LEU A 71 5.57 0.86 -8.85
CA LEU A 71 4.16 0.55 -8.74
C LEU A 71 3.96 -0.37 -7.53
N ILE A 72 3.05 0.02 -6.65
CA ILE A 72 2.73 -0.69 -5.43
C ILE A 72 1.33 -1.25 -5.61
N SER A 73 1.20 -2.57 -5.47
CA SER A 73 -0.10 -3.26 -5.53
C SER A 73 -0.60 -3.54 -4.13
N VAL A 74 -1.88 -3.25 -3.88
CA VAL A 74 -2.55 -3.51 -2.60
C VAL A 74 -3.88 -4.22 -2.84
N GLU A 75 -4.27 -5.04 -1.86
CA GLU A 75 -5.63 -5.54 -1.70
C GLU A 75 -6.32 -4.71 -0.61
N ILE A 76 -7.55 -4.26 -0.88
CA ILE A 76 -8.38 -3.52 0.05
C ILE A 76 -9.67 -4.29 0.25
N THR A 77 -9.85 -4.83 1.46
CA THR A 77 -11.04 -5.60 1.86
C THR A 77 -11.61 -5.02 3.13
N GLY A 78 -12.67 -4.22 3.01
CA GLY A 78 -13.25 -3.47 4.12
C GLY A 78 -12.23 -2.49 4.71
N GLN A 79 -11.70 -2.80 5.89
CA GLN A 79 -10.70 -1.98 6.58
C GLN A 79 -9.29 -2.58 6.57
N ILE A 80 -9.11 -3.70 5.89
CA ILE A 80 -7.82 -4.36 5.76
C ILE A 80 -7.20 -3.87 4.47
N ILE A 81 -6.01 -3.29 4.57
CA ILE A 81 -5.15 -2.99 3.42
C ILE A 81 -3.97 -3.93 3.49
N LYS A 82 -3.83 -4.79 2.47
CA LYS A 82 -2.71 -5.71 2.36
C LYS A 82 -1.81 -5.29 1.21
N PHE A 83 -0.57 -4.93 1.53
CA PHE A 83 0.47 -4.69 0.54
C PHE A 83 0.91 -6.00 -0.10
N LEU A 84 0.89 -6.09 -1.43
CA LEU A 84 1.10 -7.33 -2.17
C LEU A 84 2.47 -7.38 -2.86
N ARG A 85 2.83 -6.34 -3.61
CA ARG A 85 4.01 -6.32 -4.49
C ARG A 85 4.55 -4.91 -4.65
N ILE A 86 5.87 -4.81 -4.85
CA ILE A 86 6.54 -3.61 -5.39
C ILE A 86 7.13 -4.00 -6.74
N LEU A 87 6.75 -3.27 -7.79
CA LEU A 87 7.19 -3.53 -9.16
C LEU A 87 7.84 -2.27 -9.73
N PRO A 88 8.93 -2.37 -10.51
CA PRO A 88 9.41 -1.22 -11.26
C PRO A 88 8.33 -0.76 -12.24
N LYS A 89 8.15 0.56 -12.35
CA LYS A 89 7.24 1.14 -13.33
C LYS A 89 7.75 0.79 -14.73
N PRO A 90 6.88 0.32 -15.64
CA PRO A 90 7.31 -0.01 -16.99
C PRO A 90 7.92 1.21 -17.67
N THR A 91 9.16 1.09 -18.14
CA THR A 91 9.74 2.03 -19.09
C THR A 91 9.15 1.68 -20.45
N VAL A 92 8.22 2.50 -20.94
CA VAL A 92 7.65 2.37 -22.29
C VAL A 92 8.73 2.62 -23.34
#